data_AF-A0A7C7QBF5-F1
#
_entry.id   AF-A0A7C7QBF5-F1
#
_cell.length_a   1.000
_cell.length_b   1.000
_cell.length_c   1.000
_cell.angle_alpha   90.00
_cell.angle_beta   90.00
_cell.angle_gamma   90.00
#
_symmetry.space_group_name_H-M   'P 1'
#
loop_
_entity.id
_entity.type
_entity.pdbx_description
1 polymer ?
#
loop_
_entity_poly.entity_id
_entity_poly.type
_entity_poly.pdbx_seq_one_letter_code
_entity_poly.pdbx_strand_id
1 'polypeptide(L)'
;QEYQEGRLTAEAKAVYEALLKHGPLDTVRLRREARMSAQSAKSRFERALVELQVGLKVLPVGIAEAGAWRYAFVYELLPRWLPDAPERARGIGRGEARRHILLRHLRNVVAATPVQVARLFGWTVPEVERAAAQLEAAGEIERGVRIEGLRGQQMVVVAARAAPR
;
A
#
# COMPACT_ATOMS: atom_id res chain seq x y z
N GLN A 1 -17.64 -13.10 0.00
CA GLN A 1 -18.54 -12.00 0.43
C GLN A 1 -18.32 -10.75 -0.41
N GLU A 2 -17.12 -10.17 -0.47
CA GLU A 2 -16.84 -8.92 -1.24
C GLU A 2 -17.16 -8.98 -2.74
N TYR A 3 -16.91 -10.11 -3.41
CA TYR A 3 -17.32 -10.30 -4.81
C TYR A 3 -18.84 -10.24 -5.00
N GLN A 4 -19.59 -10.88 -4.09
CA GLN A 4 -21.06 -10.86 -4.12
C GLN A 4 -21.61 -9.46 -3.80
N GLU A 5 -20.84 -8.65 -3.08
CA GLU A 5 -21.15 -7.26 -2.79
C GLU A 5 -20.63 -6.29 -3.88
N GLY A 6 -20.09 -6.79 -4.99
CA GLY A 6 -19.57 -5.97 -6.10
C GLY A 6 -18.26 -5.23 -5.80
N ARG A 7 -17.61 -5.51 -4.67
CA ARG A 7 -16.39 -4.83 -4.20
C ARG A 7 -15.09 -5.49 -4.69
N LEU A 8 -15.18 -6.60 -5.40
CA LEU A 8 -14.04 -7.32 -5.97
C LEU A 8 -14.37 -7.71 -7.43
N THR A 9 -13.46 -7.46 -8.37
CA THR A 9 -13.66 -7.87 -9.76
C THR A 9 -13.65 -9.40 -9.92
N ALA A 10 -14.27 -9.92 -10.99
CA ALA A 10 -14.24 -11.34 -11.30
C ALA A 10 -12.81 -11.84 -11.52
N GLU A 11 -11.99 -11.01 -12.15
CA GLU A 11 -10.57 -11.29 -12.36
C GLU A 11 -9.78 -11.33 -11.04
N ALA A 12 -9.98 -10.36 -10.14
CA ALA A 12 -9.35 -10.38 -8.82
C ALA A 12 -9.80 -11.59 -7.99
N LYS A 13 -11.08 -11.98 -8.07
CA LYS A 13 -11.58 -13.22 -7.46
C LYS A 13 -10.86 -14.45 -8.01
N ALA A 14 -10.72 -14.58 -9.33
CA ALA A 14 -10.06 -15.73 -9.95
C ALA A 14 -8.59 -15.86 -9.54
N VAL A 15 -7.86 -14.74 -9.46
CA VAL A 15 -6.47 -14.70 -8.97
C VAL A 15 -6.40 -15.11 -7.49
N TYR A 16 -7.29 -14.58 -6.66
CA TYR A 16 -7.34 -14.93 -5.24
C TYR A 16 -7.66 -16.41 -5.02
N GLU A 17 -8.65 -16.96 -5.74
CA GLU A 17 -9.05 -18.37 -5.66
C GLU A 17 -7.93 -19.31 -6.13
N ALA A 18 -7.16 -18.92 -7.14
CA ALA A 18 -5.99 -19.68 -7.58
C ALA A 18 -4.94 -19.79 -6.47
N LEU A 19 -4.58 -18.68 -5.81
CA LEU A 19 -3.63 -18.69 -4.69
C LEU A 19 -4.19 -19.41 -3.45
N LEU A 20 -5.48 -19.26 -3.19
CA LEU A 20 -6.14 -19.96 -2.09
C LEU A 20 -6.02 -21.48 -2.27
N LYS A 21 -6.28 -21.98 -3.48
CA LYS A 21 -6.27 -23.41 -3.81
C LYS A 21 -4.86 -23.99 -3.94
N HIS A 22 -3.92 -23.26 -4.53
CA HIS A 22 -2.64 -23.82 -4.97
C HIS A 22 -1.42 -23.39 -4.12
N GLY A 23 -1.58 -22.46 -3.17
CA GLY A 23 -0.43 -21.91 -2.45
C GLY A 23 0.27 -20.80 -3.24
N PRO A 24 1.56 -20.54 -2.94
CA PRO A 24 2.33 -19.54 -3.65
C PRO A 24 2.51 -19.93 -5.13
N LEU A 25 2.29 -18.99 -6.04
CA LEU A 25 2.46 -19.21 -7.47
C LEU A 25 3.28 -18.09 -8.11
N ASP A 26 4.21 -18.46 -9.01
CA ASP A 26 4.87 -17.50 -9.87
C ASP A 26 3.88 -16.89 -10.89
N THR A 27 4.18 -15.70 -11.42
CA THR A 27 3.31 -14.98 -12.37
C THR A 27 2.84 -15.85 -13.55
N VAL A 28 3.66 -16.75 -14.09
CA VAL A 28 3.30 -17.57 -15.26
C VAL A 28 2.26 -18.60 -14.86
N ARG A 29 2.52 -19.35 -13.77
CA ARG A 29 1.56 -20.33 -13.25
C ARG A 29 0.29 -19.66 -12.74
N LEU A 30 0.40 -18.55 -12.04
CA LEU A 30 -0.74 -17.82 -11.49
C LEU A 30 -1.70 -17.37 -12.60
N ARG A 31 -1.17 -16.85 -13.72
CA ARG A 31 -1.99 -16.53 -14.90
C ARG A 31 -2.71 -17.75 -15.45
N ARG A 32 -2.06 -18.92 -15.47
CA ARG A 32 -2.68 -20.16 -15.93
C ARG A 32 -3.80 -20.62 -15.02
N GLU A 33 -3.54 -20.71 -13.72
CA GLU A 33 -4.53 -21.19 -12.75
C GLU A 33 -5.72 -20.20 -12.62
N ALA A 34 -5.49 -18.89 -12.81
CA ALA A 34 -6.54 -17.86 -12.87
C ALA A 34 -7.27 -17.79 -14.23
N ARG A 35 -6.95 -18.68 -15.19
CA ARG A 35 -7.51 -18.69 -16.56
C ARG A 35 -7.26 -17.41 -17.37
N MET A 36 -6.09 -16.80 -17.19
CA MET A 36 -5.65 -15.54 -17.83
C MET A 36 -4.30 -15.67 -18.58
N SER A 37 -3.99 -16.87 -19.10
CA SER A 37 -2.76 -17.12 -19.88
C SER A 37 -2.72 -16.35 -21.21
N ALA A 38 -3.87 -16.08 -21.82
CA ALA A 38 -3.93 -15.40 -23.11
C ALA A 38 -3.32 -13.99 -23.04
N GLN A 39 -2.63 -13.56 -24.09
CA GLN A 39 -2.00 -12.23 -24.14
C GLN A 39 -3.02 -11.10 -23.97
N SER A 40 -4.23 -11.25 -24.53
CA SER A 40 -5.35 -10.32 -24.37
C SER A 40 -5.88 -10.20 -22.93
N ALA A 41 -5.53 -11.13 -22.03
CA ALA A 41 -5.90 -11.08 -20.62
C ALA A 41 -4.83 -10.42 -19.73
N LYS A 42 -3.65 -10.08 -20.28
CA LYS A 42 -2.52 -9.54 -19.50
C LYS A 42 -2.90 -8.30 -18.70
N SER A 43 -3.50 -7.29 -19.33
CA SER A 43 -3.87 -6.04 -18.67
C SER A 43 -4.95 -6.24 -17.59
N ARG A 44 -5.86 -7.20 -17.78
CA ARG A 44 -6.88 -7.56 -16.78
C ARG A 44 -6.26 -8.26 -15.58
N PHE A 45 -5.32 -9.17 -15.81
CA PHE A 45 -4.56 -9.82 -14.76
C PHE A 45 -3.74 -8.83 -13.92
N GLU A 46 -3.02 -7.90 -14.58
CA GLU A 46 -2.23 -6.88 -13.88
C GLU A 46 -3.12 -5.97 -13.02
N ARG A 47 -4.27 -5.52 -13.54
CA ARG A 47 -5.24 -4.75 -12.75
C ARG A 47 -5.80 -5.54 -11.57
N ALA A 48 -6.12 -6.81 -11.77
CA ALA A 48 -6.60 -7.69 -10.71
C ALA A 48 -5.55 -7.89 -9.61
N LEU A 49 -4.27 -8.06 -9.97
CA LEU A 49 -3.18 -8.11 -8.99
C LEU A 49 -3.06 -6.80 -8.21
N VAL A 50 -3.10 -5.64 -8.89
CA VAL A 50 -3.03 -4.33 -8.23
C VAL A 50 -4.21 -4.15 -7.26
N GLU A 51 -5.42 -4.50 -7.67
CA GLU A 51 -6.62 -4.44 -6.82
C GLU A 51 -6.44 -5.27 -5.53
N LEU A 52 -5.94 -6.50 -5.66
CA LEU A 52 -5.66 -7.38 -4.52
C LEU A 52 -4.52 -6.85 -3.63
N GLN A 53 -3.49 -6.25 -4.21
CA GLN A 53 -2.36 -5.67 -3.48
C GLN A 53 -2.74 -4.41 -2.71
N VAL A 54 -3.53 -3.51 -3.32
CA VAL A 54 -4.09 -2.32 -2.65
C VAL A 54 -4.94 -2.72 -1.45
N GLY A 55 -5.71 -3.81 -1.59
CA GLY A 55 -6.48 -4.38 -0.50
C GLY A 55 -5.68 -5.20 0.52
N LEU A 56 -4.35 -5.27 0.41
CA LEU A 56 -3.47 -6.11 1.22
C LEU A 56 -3.90 -7.60 1.28
N LYS A 57 -4.48 -8.10 0.19
CA LYS A 57 -4.93 -9.50 0.08
C LYS A 57 -3.84 -10.41 -0.48
N VAL A 58 -3.04 -9.90 -1.41
CA VAL A 58 -1.97 -10.61 -2.12
C VAL A 58 -0.70 -9.78 -2.10
N LEU A 59 0.47 -10.41 -1.98
CA LEU A 59 1.77 -9.75 -2.02
C LEU A 59 2.82 -10.63 -2.72
N PRO A 60 3.88 -10.04 -3.31
CA PRO A 60 5.04 -10.81 -3.74
C PRO A 60 5.80 -11.32 -2.52
N VAL A 61 6.14 -12.61 -2.51
CA VAL A 61 6.85 -13.30 -1.41
C VAL A 61 8.17 -13.93 -1.86
N GLY A 62 8.48 -13.86 -3.15
CA GLY A 62 9.72 -14.38 -3.70
C GLY A 62 9.83 -14.20 -5.21
N ILE A 63 10.84 -14.84 -5.78
CA ILE A 63 11.10 -14.89 -7.22
C ILE A 63 11.30 -16.34 -7.65
N ALA A 64 10.97 -16.63 -8.91
CA ALA A 64 11.18 -17.93 -9.54
C ALA A 64 11.82 -17.75 -10.91
N GLU A 65 12.62 -18.73 -11.33
CA GLU A 65 13.21 -18.80 -12.66
C GLU A 65 12.18 -19.27 -13.70
N ALA A 66 11.20 -18.42 -13.98
CA ALA A 66 10.09 -18.74 -14.89
C ALA A 66 9.86 -17.63 -15.93
N GLY A 67 9.21 -18.01 -17.04
CA GLY A 67 8.89 -17.11 -18.14
C GLY A 67 10.08 -16.78 -19.04
N ALA A 68 9.83 -15.93 -20.04
CA ALA A 68 10.80 -15.60 -21.09
C ALA A 68 12.11 -15.00 -20.57
N TRP A 69 12.06 -14.30 -19.43
CA TRP A 69 13.20 -13.63 -18.81
C TRP A 69 13.83 -14.44 -17.66
N ARG A 70 13.40 -15.69 -17.43
CA ARG A 70 13.77 -16.52 -16.27
C ARG A 70 13.64 -15.75 -14.94
N TYR A 71 12.63 -14.90 -14.86
CA TYR A 71 12.35 -14.05 -13.72
C TYR A 71 10.84 -13.82 -13.62
N ALA A 72 10.24 -14.31 -12.55
CA ALA A 72 8.84 -14.08 -12.23
C ALA A 72 8.66 -13.92 -10.72
N PHE A 73 7.84 -12.96 -10.31
CA PHE A 73 7.44 -12.84 -8.90
C PHE A 73 6.56 -14.03 -8.51
N VAL A 74 6.80 -14.54 -7.30
CA VAL A 74 5.92 -15.49 -6.62
C VAL A 74 4.98 -14.70 -5.73
N TYR A 75 3.68 -14.90 -5.89
CA TYR A 75 2.64 -14.25 -5.11
C TYR A 75 1.99 -15.23 -4.13
N GLU A 76 1.54 -14.71 -2.99
CA GLU A 76 0.81 -15.45 -1.96
C GLU A 76 -0.24 -14.55 -1.29
N LEU A 77 -1.23 -15.17 -0.64
CA LEU A 77 -2.21 -14.54 0.22
C LEU A 77 -1.56 -14.01 1.50
N LEU A 78 -1.79 -12.74 1.82
CA LEU A 78 -1.33 -12.12 3.06
C LEU A 78 -1.66 -12.94 4.32
N PRO A 79 -2.91 -13.42 4.56
CA PRO A 79 -3.23 -14.15 5.79
C PRO A 79 -2.49 -15.48 5.94
N ARG A 80 -1.96 -16.05 4.85
CA ARG A 80 -1.13 -17.26 4.91
C ARG A 80 0.34 -16.93 5.14
N TRP A 81 0.83 -15.87 4.51
CA TRP A 81 2.23 -15.44 4.62
C TRP A 81 2.54 -14.74 5.95
N LEU A 82 1.58 -13.97 6.48
CA LEU A 82 1.68 -13.22 7.73
C LEU A 82 0.44 -13.46 8.61
N PRO A 83 0.28 -14.68 9.16
CA PRO A 83 -0.94 -15.07 9.87
C PRO A 83 -1.22 -14.21 11.11
N ASP A 84 -0.18 -13.72 11.78
CA ASP A 84 -0.33 -12.91 12.99
C ASP A 84 -0.54 -11.41 12.71
N ALA A 85 -0.54 -10.97 11.45
CA ALA A 85 -0.69 -9.56 11.12
C ALA A 85 -2.02 -8.96 11.62
N PRO A 86 -3.19 -9.61 11.45
CA PRO A 86 -4.45 -9.08 11.99
C PRO A 86 -4.44 -8.97 13.52
N GLU A 87 -3.86 -9.95 14.21
CA GLU A 87 -3.75 -9.96 15.67
C GLU A 87 -2.90 -8.78 16.15
N ARG A 88 -1.70 -8.62 15.58
CA ARG A 88 -0.81 -7.49 15.91
C ARG A 88 -1.42 -6.13 15.59
N ALA A 89 -2.24 -6.05 14.54
CA ALA A 89 -2.91 -4.82 14.14
C ALA A 89 -4.16 -4.50 14.98
N ARG A 90 -4.68 -5.45 15.77
CA ARG A 90 -5.95 -5.30 16.52
C ARG A 90 -5.97 -4.07 17.43
N GLY A 91 -4.84 -3.77 18.07
CA GLY A 91 -4.71 -2.62 18.97
C GLY A 91 -4.51 -1.27 18.26
N ILE A 92 -4.23 -1.27 16.96
CA ILE A 92 -3.84 -0.05 16.24
C ILE A 92 -5.10 0.68 15.77
N GLY A 93 -5.38 1.82 16.42
CA GLY A 93 -6.49 2.68 16.03
C GLY A 93 -6.27 3.33 14.67
N ARG A 94 -7.35 3.64 13.93
CA ARG A 94 -7.26 4.30 12.61
C ARG A 94 -6.50 5.63 12.65
N GLY A 95 -6.71 6.44 13.69
CA GLY A 95 -6.02 7.70 13.88
C GLY A 95 -4.51 7.50 14.10
N GLU A 96 -4.14 6.53 14.93
CA GLU A 96 -2.75 6.16 15.18
C GLU A 96 -2.06 5.66 13.90
N ALA A 97 -2.70 4.74 13.17
CA ALA A 97 -2.18 4.24 11.91
C ALA A 97 -1.90 5.38 10.91
N ARG A 98 -2.85 6.32 10.75
CA ARG A 98 -2.69 7.46 9.84
C ARG A 98 -1.56 8.38 10.25
N ARG A 99 -1.43 8.71 11.54
CA ARG A 99 -0.30 9.49 12.05
C ARG A 99 1.03 8.81 11.74
N HIS A 100 1.12 7.50 12.03
CA HIS A 100 2.33 6.73 11.80
C HIS A 100 2.73 6.71 10.31
N ILE A 101 1.76 6.43 9.43
CA ILE A 101 1.95 6.42 7.98
C ILE A 101 2.37 7.81 7.47
N LEU A 102 1.68 8.86 7.90
CA LEU A 102 1.99 10.24 7.51
C LEU A 102 3.40 10.65 7.94
N LEU A 103 3.75 10.43 9.22
CA LEU A 103 5.07 10.77 9.74
C LEU A 103 6.17 9.99 9.02
N ARG A 104 5.96 8.69 8.77
CA ARG A 104 6.94 7.87 8.02
C ARG A 104 7.11 8.37 6.59
N HIS A 105 6.02 8.77 5.94
CA HIS A 105 6.09 9.36 4.61
C HIS A 105 6.88 10.67 4.60
N LEU A 106 6.55 11.60 5.50
CA LEU A 106 7.25 12.89 5.60
C LEU A 106 8.73 12.71 5.98
N ARG A 107 9.10 11.69 6.76
CA ARG A 107 10.52 11.35 7.01
C ARG A 107 11.26 10.88 5.75
N ASN A 108 10.56 10.29 4.77
CA ASN A 108 11.16 9.86 3.51
C ASN A 108 11.26 11.01 2.49
N VAL A 109 10.24 11.87 2.40
CA VAL A 109 10.16 12.92 1.37
C VAL A 109 10.52 14.31 1.90
N VAL A 110 10.75 14.45 3.20
CA VAL A 110 11.02 15.67 3.96
C VAL A 110 9.87 16.68 4.00
N ALA A 111 9.25 16.96 2.86
CA ALA A 111 8.15 17.92 2.71
C ALA A 111 7.05 17.39 1.78
N ALA A 112 5.79 17.58 2.17
CA ALA A 112 4.65 17.32 1.29
C ALA A 112 3.46 18.21 1.65
N THR A 113 2.63 18.53 0.66
CA THR A 113 1.34 19.19 0.87
C THR A 113 0.26 18.20 1.31
N PRO A 114 -0.78 18.65 2.05
CA PRO A 114 -1.91 17.80 2.44
C PRO A 114 -2.60 17.13 1.23
N VAL A 115 -2.68 17.84 0.10
CA VAL A 115 -3.29 17.35 -1.15
C VAL A 115 -2.47 16.21 -1.76
N GLN A 116 -1.14 16.31 -1.78
CA GLN A 116 -0.27 15.25 -2.27
C GLN A 116 -0.41 13.98 -1.43
N VAL A 117 -0.43 14.13 -0.11
CA VAL A 117 -0.62 13.02 0.84
C VAL A 117 -2.01 12.38 0.67
N ALA A 118 -3.06 13.20 0.58
CA ALA A 118 -4.43 12.73 0.38
C ALA A 118 -4.54 11.88 -0.89
N ARG A 119 -3.99 12.37 -2.00
CA ARG A 119 -3.95 11.65 -3.27
C ARG A 119 -3.15 10.35 -3.19
N LEU A 120 -1.99 10.36 -2.54
CA LEU A 120 -1.11 9.20 -2.46
C LEU A 120 -1.75 8.05 -1.68
N PHE A 121 -2.37 8.36 -0.53
CA PHE A 121 -2.93 7.33 0.36
C PHE A 121 -4.43 7.08 0.17
N GLY A 122 -5.08 7.78 -0.77
CA GLY A 122 -6.52 7.70 -0.95
C GLY A 122 -7.31 8.19 0.27
N TRP A 123 -6.73 9.13 1.04
CA TRP A 123 -7.41 9.76 2.17
C TRP A 123 -8.09 11.05 1.72
N THR A 124 -9.06 11.51 2.52
CA THR A 124 -9.60 12.86 2.36
C THR A 124 -8.63 13.88 2.96
N VAL A 125 -8.59 15.11 2.42
CA VAL A 125 -7.77 16.20 2.99
C VAL A 125 -8.06 16.41 4.49
N PRO A 126 -9.32 16.42 4.97
CA PRO A 126 -9.60 16.50 6.41
C PRO A 126 -9.01 15.35 7.25
N GLU A 127 -8.86 14.15 6.69
CA GLU A 127 -8.19 13.05 7.40
C GLU A 127 -6.68 13.27 7.52
N VAL A 128 -6.07 13.81 6.46
CA VAL A 128 -4.66 14.22 6.48
C VAL A 128 -4.45 15.33 7.51
N GLU A 129 -5.26 16.38 7.47
CA GLU A 129 -5.16 17.52 8.38
C GLU A 129 -5.32 17.11 9.84
N ARG A 130 -6.26 16.20 10.15
CA ARG A 130 -6.42 15.68 11.52
C ARG A 130 -5.17 14.92 11.99
N ALA A 131 -4.59 14.07 11.14
CA ALA A 131 -3.37 13.36 11.48
C ALA A 131 -2.18 14.33 11.63
N ALA A 132 -2.08 15.32 10.74
CA ALA A 132 -1.03 16.33 10.75
C ALA A 132 -1.12 17.23 11.99
N ALA A 133 -2.32 17.68 12.38
CA ALA A 133 -2.53 18.47 13.59
C ALA A 133 -2.09 17.72 14.86
N GLN A 134 -2.35 16.41 14.94
CA GLN A 134 -1.90 15.60 16.07
C GLN A 134 -0.37 15.40 16.08
N LEU A 135 0.27 15.33 14.92
CA LEU A 135 1.74 15.26 14.82
C LEU A 135 2.40 16.60 15.15
N GLU A 136 1.79 17.71 14.73
CA GLU A 136 2.27 19.07 15.06
C GLU A 136 2.14 19.35 16.55
N ALA A 137 1.01 18.99 17.17
CA ALA A 137 0.84 19.08 18.62
C ALA A 137 1.85 18.22 19.40
N ALA A 138 2.33 17.12 18.80
CA ALA A 138 3.38 16.28 19.35
C ALA A 138 4.81 16.80 19.04
N GLY A 139 4.95 17.89 18.29
CA GLY A 139 6.25 18.47 17.90
C GLY A 139 7.03 17.67 16.86
N GLU A 140 6.40 16.72 16.17
CA GLU A 140 7.05 15.86 15.17
C GLU A 140 7.10 16.49 13.78
N ILE A 141 6.16 17.39 13.48
CA ILE A 141 6.07 18.11 12.20
C ILE A 141 5.74 19.58 12.42
N GLU A 142 6.07 20.41 11.44
CA GLU A 142 5.59 21.78 11.31
C GLU A 142 4.71 21.89 10.05
N ARG A 143 3.56 22.57 10.15
CA ARG A 143 2.65 22.80 9.02
C ARG A 143 2.70 24.26 8.58
N GLY A 144 2.22 24.52 7.37
CA GLY A 144 2.14 25.90 6.85
C GLY A 144 3.46 26.43 6.29
N VAL A 145 4.52 25.62 6.26
CA VAL A 145 5.86 26.04 5.86
C VAL A 145 5.90 26.34 4.37
N ARG A 146 6.44 27.50 3.99
CA ARG A 146 6.75 27.83 2.60
C ARG A 146 8.21 27.50 2.33
N ILE A 147 8.46 26.69 1.31
CA ILE A 147 9.80 26.30 0.88
C ILE A 147 10.03 26.87 -0.51
N GLU A 148 11.15 27.56 -0.69
CA GLU A 148 11.55 28.08 -2.00
C GLU A 148 11.60 26.96 -3.05
N GLY A 149 11.05 27.23 -4.23
CA GLY A 149 10.95 26.24 -5.32
C GLY A 149 9.83 25.22 -5.17
N LEU A 150 9.14 25.13 -4.03
CA LEU A 150 7.99 24.25 -3.84
C LEU A 150 6.67 25.03 -3.82
N ARG A 151 5.62 24.44 -4.40
CA ARG A 151 4.28 25.05 -4.46
C ARG A 151 3.45 24.67 -3.25
N GLY A 152 2.72 25.65 -2.73
CA GLY A 152 1.77 25.46 -1.63
C GLY A 152 2.43 25.40 -0.25
N GLN A 153 1.58 25.34 0.77
CA GLN A 153 2.01 25.20 2.15
C GLN A 153 2.37 23.75 2.45
N GLN A 154 3.58 23.53 2.94
CA GLN A 154 4.14 22.21 3.21
C GLN A 154 3.87 21.80 4.66
N MET A 155 3.78 20.49 4.85
CA MET A 155 4.04 19.82 6.11
C MET A 155 5.47 19.28 6.05
N VAL A 156 6.28 19.58 7.07
CA VAL A 156 7.69 19.17 7.13
C VAL A 156 7.99 18.47 8.44
N VAL A 157 8.93 17.52 8.45
CA VAL A 157 9.42 16.90 9.69
C VAL A 157 10.26 17.92 10.46
N VAL A 158 10.03 18.04 11.76
CA VAL A 158 10.94 18.80 12.64
C VAL A 158 12.22 17.98 12.79
N ALA A 159 13.35 18.50 12.27
CA ALA A 159 14.64 17.89 12.55
C ALA A 159 14.87 17.92 14.07
N ALA A 160 15.26 16.79 14.66
CA ALA A 160 15.72 16.77 16.05
C ALA A 160 16.77 17.87 16.19
N ARG A 161 16.49 18.88 17.03
CA ARG A 161 17.47 19.92 17.33
C ARG A 161 18.73 19.19 17.78
N ALA A 162 19.80 19.29 17.00
CA ALA A 162 21.11 18.87 17.49
C ALA A 162 21.32 19.65 18.80
N ALA A 163 21.46 18.93 19.90
CA ALA A 163 21.86 19.56 21.15
C ALA A 163 23.13 20.36 20.85
N PRO A 164 23.22 21.63 21.29
CA PRO A 164 24.46 22.39 21.14
C PRO A 164 25.57 21.56 21.81
N ARG A 165 26.62 21.29 21.04
CA ARG A 165 27.85 20.69 21.56
C ARG A 165 28.53 21.64 22.54
#